data_AF-A0A2R6JQF7-F1
#
_entry.id   AF-A0A2R6JQF7-F1
#
_cell.length_a   1.000
_cell.length_b   1.000
_cell.length_c   1.000
_cell.angle_alpha   90.00
_cell.angle_beta   90.00
_cell.angle_gamma   90.00
#
_symmetry.space_group_name_H-M   'P 1'
#
loop_
_entity.id
_entity.type
_entity.pdbx_description
1 polymer ?
#
loop_
_entity_poly.entity_id
_entity_poly.type
_entity_poly.pdbx_seq_one_letter_code
_entity_poly.pdbx_strand_id
1 'polypeptide(L)'
;MTRDPLYRAADRVDEAAEAADPDASDRLAGLAGQLRSQADREATPALGGLDRIHSKLRDVEGAVEDPEVAAPIADAREDVLSFLETLPDRGMRQHGRSEN
;
A
#
# COMPACT_ATOMS: atom_id res chain seq x y z
N MET A 1 0.35 -0.36 -18.48
CA MET A 1 0.80 -0.60 -17.09
C MET A 1 -0.21 -1.51 -16.44
N THR A 2 0.24 -2.67 -15.95
CA THR A 2 -0.62 -3.60 -15.22
C THR A 2 -0.77 -3.13 -13.78
N ARG A 3 -2.01 -3.09 -13.27
CA ARG A 3 -2.33 -2.75 -11.88
C ARG A 3 -2.16 -3.97 -10.94
N ASP A 4 -1.52 -5.02 -11.43
CA ASP A 4 -1.14 -6.25 -10.72
C ASP A 4 -0.55 -6.02 -9.32
N PRO A 5 0.39 -5.08 -9.10
CA PRO A 5 0.98 -4.91 -7.78
C PRO A 5 -0.05 -4.45 -6.74
N LEU A 6 -1.04 -3.64 -7.14
CA LEU A 6 -2.08 -3.19 -6.22
C LEU A 6 -3.06 -4.31 -5.85
N TYR A 7 -3.34 -5.23 -6.78
CA TYR A 7 -4.13 -6.42 -6.49
C TYR A 7 -3.38 -7.35 -5.53
N ARG A 8 -2.09 -7.61 -5.78
CA ARG A 8 -1.25 -8.43 -4.88
C ARG A 8 -1.13 -7.82 -3.49
N ALA A 9 -0.96 -6.50 -3.41
CA ALA A 9 -0.94 -5.80 -2.13
C ALA A 9 -2.26 -6.00 -1.39
N ALA A 10 -3.40 -5.93 -2.08
CA ALA A 10 -4.69 -6.15 -1.47
C ALA A 10 -4.85 -7.59 -0.95
N ASP A 11 -4.46 -8.59 -1.74
CA ASP A 11 -4.56 -10.00 -1.34
C ASP A 11 -3.67 -10.33 -0.14
N ARG A 12 -2.44 -9.77 -0.09
CA ARG A 12 -1.55 -9.91 1.07
C ARG A 12 -2.09 -9.25 2.35
N VAL A 13 -2.75 -8.10 2.20
CA VAL A 13 -3.39 -7.42 3.34
C VAL A 13 -4.61 -8.19 3.83
N ASP A 14 -5.38 -8.82 2.94
CA ASP A 14 -6.46 -9.73 3.35
C ASP A 14 -5.92 -10.97 4.07
N GLU A 15 -4.83 -11.56 3.59
CA GLU A 15 -4.16 -12.68 4.28
C GLU A 15 -3.71 -12.28 5.69
N ALA A 16 -3.12 -11.08 5.84
CA ALA A 16 -2.80 -10.53 7.16
C ALA A 16 -4.04 -10.33 8.03
N ALA A 17 -5.16 -9.86 7.45
CA ALA A 17 -6.40 -9.62 8.17
C ALA A 17 -7.00 -10.91 8.75
N GLU A 18 -6.88 -12.03 8.04
CA GLU A 18 -7.37 -13.35 8.49
C GLU A 18 -6.58 -13.89 9.69
N ALA A 19 -5.29 -13.56 9.78
CA ALA A 19 -4.41 -13.95 10.90
C ALA A 19 -4.40 -12.95 12.06
N ALA A 20 -4.87 -11.72 11.84
CA ALA A 20 -4.84 -10.65 12.82
C ALA A 20 -5.92 -10.76 13.91
N ASP A 21 -5.71 -10.06 15.02
CA ASP A 21 -6.76 -9.80 16.00
C ASP A 21 -7.92 -8.99 15.38
N PRO A 22 -9.15 -9.05 15.95
CA PRO A 22 -10.32 -8.41 15.34
C PRO A 22 -10.15 -6.91 15.05
N ASP A 23 -9.48 -6.17 15.94
CA ASP A 23 -9.24 -4.74 15.77
C ASP A 23 -8.29 -4.44 14.59
N ALA A 24 -7.22 -5.21 14.45
CA ALA A 24 -6.31 -5.11 13.32
C ALA A 24 -6.93 -5.66 12.03
N SER A 25 -7.69 -6.75 12.10
CA SER A 25 -8.37 -7.41 10.99
C SER A 25 -9.34 -6.45 10.27
N ASP A 26 -10.24 -5.77 11.01
CA ASP A 26 -11.16 -4.78 10.44
C ASP A 26 -10.42 -3.62 9.73
N ARG A 27 -9.30 -3.17 10.30
CA ARG A 27 -8.48 -2.11 9.71
C ARG A 27 -7.80 -2.57 8.43
N LEU A 28 -7.23 -3.77 8.45
CA LEU A 28 -6.55 -4.38 7.31
C LEU A 28 -7.53 -4.66 6.17
N ALA A 29 -8.69 -5.25 6.45
CA ALA A 29 -9.76 -5.46 5.47
C ALA A 29 -10.19 -4.13 4.81
N GLY A 30 -10.31 -3.06 5.60
CA GLY A 30 -10.57 -1.71 5.08
C GLY A 30 -9.47 -1.18 4.16
N LEU A 31 -8.20 -1.49 4.45
CA LEU A 31 -7.05 -1.11 3.60
C LEU A 31 -6.99 -1.95 2.31
N ALA A 32 -7.23 -3.26 2.38
CA ALA A 32 -7.33 -4.14 1.22
C ALA A 32 -8.43 -3.67 0.25
N GLY A 33 -9.61 -3.32 0.77
CA GLY A 33 -10.70 -2.75 -0.04
C GLY A 33 -10.32 -1.44 -0.73
N GLN A 34 -9.58 -0.56 -0.05
CA GLN A 34 -9.07 0.67 -0.66
C GLN A 34 -8.05 0.39 -1.76
N LEU A 35 -7.15 -0.58 -1.58
CA LEU A 35 -6.18 -1.00 -2.59
C LEU A 35 -6.87 -1.56 -3.84
N ARG A 36 -7.86 -2.44 -3.67
CA ARG A 36 -8.68 -2.95 -4.78
C ARG A 36 -9.40 -1.84 -5.52
N SER A 37 -9.97 -0.86 -4.81
CA SER A 37 -10.63 0.29 -5.44
C SER A 37 -9.66 1.14 -6.27
N GLN A 38 -8.40 1.29 -5.84
CA GLN A 38 -7.38 1.96 -6.65
C GLN A 38 -6.93 1.11 -7.85
N ALA A 39 -6.91 -0.21 -7.70
CA ALA A 39 -6.55 -1.17 -8.74
C ALA A 39 -7.64 -1.32 -9.82
N ASP A 40 -8.91 -1.16 -9.47
CA ASP A 40 -10.04 -1.23 -10.40
C ASP A 40 -10.26 0.10 -11.17
N ARG A 41 -9.76 1.20 -10.61
CA ARG A 41 -9.94 2.54 -11.17
C ARG A 41 -9.38 2.63 -12.59
N GLU A 42 -10.22 2.97 -13.57
CA GLU A 42 -9.77 3.15 -14.97
C GLU A 42 -8.81 4.34 -15.14
N ALA A 43 -8.98 5.39 -14.33
CA ALA A 43 -8.10 6.56 -14.29
C ALA A 43 -6.77 6.29 -13.57
N THR A 44 -5.82 7.24 -13.67
CA THR A 44 -4.58 7.20 -12.88
C THR A 44 -4.92 7.11 -11.38
N PRO A 45 -4.38 6.12 -10.65
CA PRO A 45 -4.61 6.00 -9.22
C PRO A 45 -4.18 7.26 -8.47
N ALA A 46 -4.90 7.58 -7.40
CA ALA A 46 -4.61 8.76 -6.62
C ALA A 46 -3.31 8.53 -5.82
N LEU A 47 -2.20 9.13 -6.26
CA LEU A 47 -0.89 9.06 -5.59
C LEU A 47 -0.99 9.38 -4.09
N GLY A 48 -1.61 10.51 -3.76
CA GLY A 48 -1.83 10.89 -2.37
C GLY A 48 -2.79 9.97 -1.60
N GLY A 49 -3.57 9.13 -2.28
CA GLY A 49 -4.36 8.06 -1.67
C GLY A 49 -3.49 6.84 -1.36
N LEU A 50 -2.67 6.43 -2.31
CA LEU A 50 -1.72 5.32 -2.15
C LEU A 50 -0.64 5.62 -1.09
N ASP A 51 -0.07 6.83 -1.05
CA ASP A 51 0.87 7.25 0.01
C ASP A 51 0.23 7.19 1.41
N ARG A 52 -1.07 7.53 1.50
CA ARG A 52 -1.83 7.43 2.75
C ARG A 52 -2.06 5.98 3.15
N ILE A 53 -2.40 5.10 2.19
CA ILE A 53 -2.56 3.67 2.43
C ILE A 53 -1.23 3.06 2.89
N HIS A 54 -0.12 3.38 2.21
CA HIS A 54 1.21 2.91 2.58
C HIS A 54 1.60 3.36 4.01
N SER A 55 1.31 4.61 4.38
CA SER A 55 1.56 5.09 5.75
C SER A 55 0.73 4.32 6.78
N LYS A 56 -0.57 4.10 6.51
CA LYS A 56 -1.44 3.34 7.42
C LYS A 56 -1.01 1.88 7.57
N LEU A 57 -0.56 1.23 6.49
CA LEU A 57 -0.02 -0.13 6.56
C LEU A 57 1.20 -0.18 7.48
N ARG A 58 2.09 0.82 7.40
CA ARG A 58 3.24 0.94 8.32
C ARG A 58 2.82 1.14 9.77
N ASP A 59 1.79 1.95 10.03
CA ASP A 59 1.27 2.15 11.37
C ASP A 59 0.68 0.86 11.95
N VAL A 60 -0.06 0.09 11.13
CA VAL A 60 -0.61 -1.20 11.55
C VAL A 60 0.51 -2.20 11.81
N GLU A 61 1.45 -2.37 10.87
CA GLU A 61 2.63 -3.24 11.04
C GLU A 61 3.40 -2.95 12.32
N GLY A 62 3.64 -1.67 12.64
CA GLY A 62 4.33 -1.29 13.87
C GLY A 62 3.51 -1.50 15.16
N ALA A 63 2.21 -1.74 15.04
CA ALA A 63 1.32 -2.04 16.16
C ALA A 63 1.08 -3.55 16.33
N VAL A 64 1.35 -4.37 15.32
CA VAL A 64 1.21 -5.83 15.43
C VAL A 64 2.54 -6.44 15.89
N GLU A 65 2.48 -7.28 16.92
CA GLU A 65 3.65 -8.02 17.42
C GLU A 65 3.83 -9.37 16.70
N ASP A 66 2.76 -9.87 16.06
CA ASP A 66 2.75 -11.16 15.38
C ASP A 66 3.47 -11.08 14.01
N PRO A 67 4.59 -11.80 13.83
CA PRO A 67 5.30 -11.83 12.55
C PRO A 67 4.49 -12.44 11.41
N GLU A 68 3.53 -13.33 11.70
CA GLU A 68 2.65 -13.92 10.68
C GLU A 68 1.69 -12.88 10.09
N VAL A 69 1.38 -11.83 10.85
CA VAL A 69 0.57 -10.68 10.40
C VAL A 69 1.44 -9.57 9.85
N ALA A 70 2.59 -9.28 10.49
CA ALA A 70 3.47 -8.18 10.10
C ALA A 70 4.16 -8.42 8.75
N ALA A 71 4.57 -9.65 8.43
CA ALA A 71 5.29 -9.95 7.20
C ALA A 71 4.45 -9.71 5.93
N PRO A 72 3.19 -10.18 5.81
CA PRO A 72 2.37 -9.87 4.64
C PRO A 72 2.04 -8.38 4.50
N ILE A 73 1.93 -7.64 5.62
CA ILE A 73 1.76 -6.17 5.59
C ILE A 73 2.99 -5.49 5.01
N ALA A 74 4.19 -5.92 5.41
CA ALA A 74 5.45 -5.40 4.88
C ALA A 74 5.57 -5.65 3.38
N ASP A 75 5.27 -6.87 2.91
CA ASP A 75 5.27 -7.22 1.50
C ASP A 75 4.26 -6.38 0.69
N ALA A 76 3.05 -6.17 1.23
CA ALA A 76 2.04 -5.34 0.60
C ALA A 76 2.49 -3.87 0.46
N ARG A 77 3.25 -3.36 1.43
CA ARG A 77 3.85 -2.02 1.34
C ARG A 77 4.86 -1.94 0.22
N GLU A 78 5.71 -2.96 0.05
CA GLU A 78 6.69 -3.02 -1.05
C GLU A 78 6.02 -3.06 -2.42
N ASP A 79 4.91 -3.80 -2.57
CA ASP A 79 4.13 -3.80 -3.81
C ASP A 79 3.57 -2.41 -4.15
N VAL A 80 3.00 -1.73 -3.15
CA VAL A 80 2.45 -0.37 -3.31
C VAL A 80 3.57 0.60 -3.70
N LEU A 81 4.73 0.50 -3.04
CA LEU A 81 5.89 1.32 -3.37
C LEU A 81 6.37 1.05 -4.79
N SER A 82 6.51 -0.22 -5.17
CA SER A 82 6.91 -0.63 -6.51
C SER A 82 5.96 -0.06 -7.57
N PHE A 83 4.64 -0.11 -7.32
CA PHE A 83 3.65 0.52 -8.19
C PHE A 83 3.87 2.04 -8.31
N LEU A 84 4.05 2.72 -7.18
CA LEU A 84 4.29 4.17 -7.13
C LEU A 84 5.57 4.57 -7.88
N GLU A 85 6.62 3.75 -7.82
CA GLU A 85 7.87 3.97 -8.55
C GLU A 85 7.71 3.80 -10.06
N THR A 86 6.77 2.95 -10.50
CA THR A 86 6.46 2.86 -11.92
C THR A 86 5.76 4.11 -12.46
N LEU A 87 5.12 4.91 -11.61
CA LEU A 87 4.37 6.08 -12.05
C LEU A 87 5.32 7.26 -12.37
N PRO A 88 5.24 7.85 -13.58
CA PRO A 88 6.16 8.90 -14.03
C PRO A 88 6.08 10.19 -13.20
N ASP A 89 4.99 10.38 -12.43
CA ASP A 89 4.75 11.59 -11.63
C ASP A 89 5.65 11.67 -10.36
N ARG A 90 6.25 10.54 -9.92
CA ARG A 90 7.26 10.54 -8.84
C ARG A 90 8.63 11.06 -9.31
N GLY A 91 8.83 11.17 -10.64
CA GLY A 91 10.07 11.65 -11.27
C GLY A 91 10.23 13.17 -11.37
N MET A 92 9.22 13.99 -11.08
CA MET A 92 9.26 15.44 -11.35
C MET A 92 9.26 16.38 -10.13
N ARG A 93 9.53 15.90 -8.91
CA ARG A 93 9.69 16.77 -7.72
C ARG A 93 10.99 16.60 -6.92
N GLN A 94 12.04 16.03 -7.53
CA GLN A 94 13.39 15.98 -6.93
C GLN A 94 14.43 16.83 -7.68
N HIS A 95 14.08 17.44 -8.83
CA HIS A 95 14.97 18.37 -9.56
C HIS A 95 14.61 19.84 -9.30
N GLY A 96 14.58 20.20 -8.01
CA GLY A 96 14.23 21.54 -7.56
C GLY A 96 15.15 22.06 -6.46
N ARG A 97 16.47 21.91 -6.61
CA ARG A 97 17.43 22.79 -5.91
C ARG A 97 18.61 23.09 -6.82
N SER A 98 18.56 24.30 -7.38
CA SER A 98 19.66 25.01 -8.05
C SER A 98 20.85 25.18 -7.12
N GLU A 99 22.02 25.37 -7.73
CA GLU A 99 23.08 26.34 -7.38
C GLU A 99 24.11 26.23 -8.54
N ASN A 100 24.03 27.06 -9.59
CA ASN A 100 24.66 28.38 -9.77
C ASN A 100 26.11 28.50 -9.30
#